data_AF-A0A2J8URQ0-F1
#
_entry.id   AF-A0A2J8URQ0-F1
#
_cell.length_a   1.000
_cell.length_b   1.000
_cell.length_c   1.000
_cell.angle_alpha   90.00
_cell.angle_beta   90.00
_cell.angle_gamma   90.00
#
_symmetry.space_group_name_H-M   'P 1'
#
loop_
_entity.id
_entity.type
_entity.pdbx_description
1 polymer ?
#
loop_
_entity_poly.entity_id
_entity_poly.type
_entity_poly.pdbx_seq_one_letter_code
_entity_poly.pdbx_strand_id
1 'polypeptide(L)'
;MLQKPKSVKLRALRSPRKFGVAGRSCQEVLRKGCLRFQLPERGSRLCLYEDGTELTEDYFPSVADNAELVLLTSGQAWQGYVSDIGRFLSAFHEPQVGLIQATQQLLCDEQAPQRQRLLADLLHNVSQNIAAETRAEDPPWFEGLESRFQSKSGYLRYSCESRIRSYLREVSSYPSTVGAEAQEEFLRVLGSMCQKLRSVQYNGSYFDRGAKGGGRLCTPEGWFSCQGPFDMDSCLSRHSINPYSNRESRILFSTWNLDHIDGVLLCGPG
;
A
#
# COMPACT_ATOMS: atom_id res chain seq x y z
N MET A 1 45.77 -16.07 1.52
CA MET A 1 46.21 -14.76 2.06
C MET A 1 46.47 -13.82 0.90
N LEU A 2 45.77 -12.68 0.83
CA LEU A 2 45.94 -11.70 -0.24
C LEU A 2 47.29 -10.95 -0.13
N GLN A 3 47.89 -10.61 -1.27
CA GLN A 3 49.14 -9.82 -1.32
C GLN A 3 48.93 -8.36 -0.90
N LYS A 4 47.74 -7.81 -1.12
CA LYS A 4 47.33 -6.47 -0.65
C LYS A 4 46.07 -6.60 0.23
N PRO A 5 45.97 -5.84 1.35
CA PRO A 5 44.77 -5.84 2.15
C PRO A 5 43.61 -5.21 1.36
N LYS A 6 42.45 -5.85 1.41
CA LYS A 6 41.19 -5.28 0.90
C LYS A 6 40.59 -4.39 1.97
N SER A 7 40.00 -3.27 1.54
CA SER A 7 39.22 -2.40 2.39
C SER A 7 37.74 -2.73 2.20
N VAL A 8 36.99 -2.87 3.28
CA VAL A 8 35.55 -3.17 3.27
C VAL A 8 34.82 -2.30 4.29
N LYS A 9 33.51 -2.10 4.11
CA LYS A 9 32.65 -1.38 5.04
C LYS A 9 31.82 -2.38 5.83
N LEU A 10 32.08 -2.49 7.12
CA LEU A 10 31.47 -3.45 8.01
C LEU A 10 30.31 -2.81 8.78
N ARG A 11 29.15 -3.48 8.82
CA ARG A 11 28.00 -3.13 9.66
C ARG A 11 27.52 -4.33 10.46
N ALA A 12 26.98 -4.12 11.65
CA ALA A 12 26.22 -5.15 12.35
C ALA A 12 24.74 -5.09 11.93
N LEU A 13 24.02 -6.21 12.06
CA LEU A 13 22.64 -6.37 11.55
C LEU A 13 21.68 -5.23 11.96
N ARG A 14 21.78 -4.76 13.21
CA ARG A 14 20.90 -3.73 13.79
C ARG A 14 21.62 -2.42 14.14
N SER A 15 22.88 -2.27 13.71
CA SER A 15 23.64 -1.05 14.02
C SER A 15 23.42 0.00 12.93
N PRO A 16 23.13 1.26 13.29
CA PRO A 16 23.14 2.37 12.34
C PRO A 16 24.56 2.78 11.93
N ARG A 17 25.60 2.21 12.58
CA ARG A 17 27.00 2.57 12.35
C ARG A 17 27.67 1.61 11.38
N LYS A 18 28.44 2.16 10.45
CA LYS A 18 29.33 1.41 9.56
C LYS A 18 30.78 1.76 9.89
N PHE A 19 31.68 0.80 9.75
CA PHE A 19 33.12 1.01 9.96
C PHE A 19 33.91 0.53 8.75
N GLY A 20 34.86 1.34 8.29
CA GLY A 20 35.87 0.88 7.34
C GLY A 20 36.83 -0.07 8.04
N VAL A 21 37.05 -1.25 7.47
CA VAL A 21 37.98 -2.26 7.98
C VAL A 21 38.82 -2.75 6.81
N ALA A 22 40.13 -2.81 7.01
CA ALA A 22 41.04 -3.41 6.04
C ALA A 22 41.55 -4.76 6.55
N GLY A 23 41.64 -5.76 5.67
CA GLY A 23 42.14 -7.10 6.02
C GLY A 23 42.62 -7.89 4.80
N ARG A 24 43.48 -8.88 5.05
CA ARG A 24 44.06 -9.76 4.02
C ARG A 24 43.37 -11.13 3.92
N SER A 25 42.46 -11.42 4.86
CA SER A 25 41.62 -12.62 4.90
C SER A 25 40.22 -12.30 5.45
N CYS A 26 39.26 -13.18 5.17
CA CYS A 26 37.89 -13.08 5.69
C CYS A 26 37.89 -13.11 7.22
N GLN A 27 38.67 -14.01 7.82
CA GLN A 27 38.78 -14.18 9.27
C GLN A 27 39.39 -12.94 9.95
N GLU A 28 40.36 -12.27 9.32
CA GLU A 28 40.95 -11.05 9.86
C GLU A 28 39.91 -9.92 9.92
N VAL A 29 39.13 -9.75 8.84
CA VAL A 29 38.04 -8.77 8.77
C VAL A 29 36.96 -9.10 9.80
N LEU A 30 36.57 -10.36 9.93
CA LEU A 30 35.58 -10.82 10.91
C LEU A 30 36.02 -10.51 12.33
N ARG A 31 37.27 -10.83 12.69
CA ARG A 31 37.84 -10.57 14.01
C ARG A 31 37.85 -9.09 14.35
N LYS A 32 38.31 -8.25 13.42
CA LYS A 32 38.30 -6.78 13.57
C LYS A 32 36.88 -6.24 13.72
N GLY A 33 35.93 -6.78 12.95
CA GLY A 33 34.51 -6.45 13.06
C GLY A 33 33.92 -6.81 14.42
N CYS A 34 34.13 -8.04 14.89
CA CYS A 34 33.64 -8.53 16.18
C CYS A 34 34.17 -7.67 17.34
N LEU A 35 35.47 -7.35 17.34
CA LEU A 35 36.06 -6.46 18.33
C LEU A 35 35.42 -5.06 18.29
N ARG A 36 35.20 -4.51 17.09
CA ARG A 36 34.67 -3.15 16.93
C ARG A 36 33.20 -3.03 17.35
N PHE A 37 32.40 -4.04 17.05
CA PHE A 37 30.97 -4.11 17.39
C PHE A 37 30.70 -4.74 18.76
N GLN A 38 31.74 -5.19 19.48
CA GLN A 38 31.63 -5.92 20.75
C GLN A 38 30.74 -7.17 20.63
N LEU A 39 30.93 -7.94 19.56
CA LEU A 39 30.19 -9.17 19.25
C LEU A 39 31.10 -10.40 19.43
N PRO A 40 30.54 -11.58 19.75
CA PRO A 40 31.32 -12.80 19.89
C PRO A 40 31.90 -13.25 18.54
N GLU A 41 33.17 -13.64 18.49
CA GLU A 41 33.76 -14.20 17.26
C GLU A 41 33.20 -15.59 16.93
N ARG A 42 32.96 -16.42 17.96
CA ARG A 42 32.48 -17.79 17.79
C ARG A 42 31.04 -17.80 17.27
N GLY A 43 30.82 -18.48 16.16
CA GLY A 43 29.50 -18.56 15.50
C GLY A 43 29.11 -17.27 14.76
N SER A 44 30.01 -16.28 14.69
CA SER A 44 29.83 -15.12 13.82
C SER A 44 30.31 -15.42 12.41
N ARG A 45 29.69 -14.74 11.45
CA ARG A 45 29.99 -14.84 10.02
C ARG A 45 29.77 -13.52 9.30
N LEU A 46 30.36 -13.41 8.12
CA LEU A 46 30.22 -12.24 7.24
C LEU A 46 29.38 -12.62 6.04
N CYS A 47 28.52 -11.71 5.60
CA CYS A 47 27.85 -11.82 4.32
C CYS A 47 27.86 -10.48 3.59
N LEU A 48 27.68 -10.50 2.27
CA LEU A 48 27.49 -9.29 1.48
C LEU A 48 26.20 -8.59 1.91
N TYR A 49 26.25 -7.27 1.99
CA TYR A 49 25.06 -6.46 2.30
C TYR A 49 24.03 -6.51 1.16
N GLU A 50 24.46 -6.66 -0.08
CA GLU A 50 23.58 -6.61 -1.26
C GLU A 50 22.58 -7.78 -1.33
N ASP A 51 23.06 -9.01 -1.22
CA ASP A 51 22.29 -10.23 -1.50
C ASP A 51 22.29 -11.23 -0.33
N GLY A 52 23.12 -11.02 0.69
CA GLY A 52 23.28 -11.95 1.80
C GLY A 52 24.19 -13.15 1.51
N THR A 53 24.92 -13.15 0.40
CA THR A 53 25.91 -14.19 0.10
C THR A 53 26.95 -14.26 1.22
N GLU A 54 27.08 -15.43 1.85
CA GLU A 54 28.03 -15.67 2.93
C GLU A 54 29.47 -15.66 2.38
N LEU A 55 30.36 -14.95 3.08
CA LEU A 55 31.75 -14.83 2.69
C LEU A 55 32.56 -16.01 3.22
N THR A 56 33.13 -16.77 2.29
CA THR A 56 34.19 -17.75 2.57
C THR A 56 35.56 -17.13 2.33
N GLU A 57 36.62 -17.78 2.85
CA GLU A 57 38.00 -17.35 2.57
C GLU A 57 38.34 -17.38 1.08
N ASP A 58 37.75 -18.32 0.33
CA ASP A 58 37.97 -18.46 -1.11
C ASP A 58 37.23 -17.38 -1.93
N TYR A 59 36.09 -16.89 -1.41
CA TYR A 59 35.30 -15.85 -2.07
C TYR A 59 35.77 -14.43 -1.72
N PHE A 60 36.40 -14.22 -0.55
CA PHE A 60 36.88 -12.91 -0.10
C PHE A 60 37.77 -12.16 -1.12
N PRO A 61 38.69 -12.82 -1.86
CA PRO A 61 39.45 -12.20 -2.94
C PRO A 61 38.60 -11.58 -4.07
N SER A 62 37.43 -12.15 -4.37
CA SER A 62 36.54 -11.63 -5.42
C SER A 62 35.67 -10.46 -4.98
N VAL A 63 35.59 -10.18 -3.68
CA VAL A 63 34.80 -9.06 -3.14
C VAL A 63 35.42 -7.72 -3.58
N ALA A 64 34.62 -6.79 -4.10
CA ALA A 64 35.10 -5.48 -4.52
C ALA A 64 35.67 -4.67 -3.34
N ASP A 65 36.65 -3.81 -3.62
CA ASP A 65 37.13 -2.87 -2.61
C ASP A 65 36.00 -1.90 -2.21
N ASN A 66 35.92 -1.62 -0.91
CA ASN A 66 34.88 -0.86 -0.22
C ASN A 66 33.48 -1.48 -0.26
N ALA A 67 33.36 -2.76 -0.59
CA ALA A 67 32.10 -3.49 -0.48
C ALA A 67 31.52 -3.43 0.94
N GLU A 68 30.19 -3.35 1.04
CA GLU A 68 29.49 -3.37 2.32
C GLU A 68 29.24 -4.82 2.76
N LEU A 69 29.67 -5.13 3.99
CA LEU A 69 29.54 -6.44 4.62
C LEU A 69 28.70 -6.33 5.89
N VAL A 70 27.87 -7.34 6.13
CA VAL A 70 27.10 -7.50 7.36
C VAL A 70 27.76 -8.56 8.23
N LEU A 71 28.02 -8.21 9.48
CA LEU A 71 28.44 -9.14 10.53
C LEU A 71 27.19 -9.71 11.21
N LEU A 72 27.07 -11.03 11.17
CA LEU A 72 25.96 -11.80 11.75
C LEU A 72 26.47 -12.70 12.86
N THR A 73 25.80 -12.68 14.02
CA THR A 73 26.05 -13.66 15.10
C THR A 73 25.21 -14.93 14.93
N SER A 74 25.42 -15.90 15.81
CA SER A 74 24.65 -17.16 15.81
C SER A 74 23.14 -16.90 15.86
N GLY A 75 22.39 -17.55 14.96
CA GLY A 75 20.93 -17.40 14.84
C GLY A 75 20.45 -16.18 14.05
N GLN A 76 21.34 -15.26 13.67
CA GLN A 76 21.00 -14.13 12.80
C GLN A 76 21.09 -14.53 11.33
N ALA A 77 20.28 -13.90 10.48
CA ALA A 77 20.31 -14.07 9.03
C ALA A 77 20.14 -12.72 8.32
N TRP A 78 20.63 -12.66 7.08
CA TRP A 78 20.50 -11.51 6.20
C TRP A 78 20.26 -12.01 4.78
N GLN A 79 19.22 -11.51 4.12
CA GLN A 79 18.80 -11.91 2.77
C GLN A 79 18.98 -10.76 1.76
N GLY A 80 19.98 -9.90 1.99
CA GLY A 80 20.20 -8.73 1.15
C GLY A 80 19.22 -7.58 1.40
N TYR A 81 19.23 -6.59 0.51
CA TYR A 81 18.40 -5.38 0.61
C TYR A 81 16.90 -5.67 0.80
N VAL A 82 16.40 -6.82 0.31
CA VAL A 82 15.01 -7.27 0.49
C VAL A 82 14.65 -7.40 1.97
N SER A 83 15.60 -7.79 2.82
CA SER A 83 15.39 -7.84 4.28
C SER A 83 15.15 -6.46 4.90
N ASP A 84 15.81 -5.41 4.39
CA ASP A 84 15.58 -4.04 4.86
C ASP A 84 14.23 -3.51 4.37
N ILE A 85 13.83 -3.82 3.15
CA ILE A 85 12.48 -3.49 2.64
C ILE A 85 11.41 -4.20 3.49
N GLY A 86 11.58 -5.50 3.79
CA GLY A 86 10.64 -6.25 4.61
C GLY A 86 10.51 -5.70 6.04
N ARG A 87 11.64 -5.31 6.66
CA ARG A 87 11.65 -4.63 7.97
C ARG A 87 10.98 -3.27 7.91
N PHE A 88 11.28 -2.48 6.88
CA PHE A 88 10.66 -1.20 6.65
C PHE A 88 9.15 -1.37 6.59
N LEU A 89 8.63 -2.21 5.68
CA LEU A 89 7.20 -2.47 5.54
C LEU A 89 6.53 -2.96 6.83
N SER A 90 7.22 -3.80 7.60
CA SER A 90 6.72 -4.32 8.88
C SER A 90 6.57 -3.22 9.95
N ALA A 91 7.43 -2.20 9.94
CA ALA A 91 7.33 -1.07 10.86
C ALA A 91 6.08 -0.21 10.61
N PHE A 92 5.50 -0.27 9.40
CA PHE A 92 4.30 0.50 9.02
C PHE A 92 2.99 -0.27 9.17
N HIS A 93 3.03 -1.55 9.54
CA HIS A 93 1.80 -2.35 9.67
C HIS A 93 0.95 -1.92 10.86
N GLU A 94 1.57 -1.36 11.90
CA GLU A 94 0.89 -0.81 13.07
C GLU A 94 1.18 0.70 13.15
N PRO A 95 0.15 1.58 13.11
CA PRO A 95 0.34 3.02 13.24
C PRO A 95 0.93 3.37 14.60
N GLN A 96 2.25 3.48 14.66
CA GLN A 96 2.93 4.00 15.85
C GLN A 96 2.88 5.52 15.80
N VAL A 97 2.27 6.14 16.82
CA VAL A 97 2.22 7.61 16.96
C VAL A 97 3.62 8.24 16.79
N GLY A 98 4.64 7.57 17.32
CA GLY A 98 6.04 8.01 17.16
C GLY A 98 6.55 8.00 15.72
N LEU A 99 6.09 7.07 14.87
CA LEU A 99 6.47 6.99 13.46
C LEU A 99 5.82 8.11 12.65
N ILE A 100 4.54 8.42 12.92
CA ILE A 100 3.83 9.54 12.30
C ILE A 100 4.55 10.85 12.63
N GLN A 101 4.85 11.08 13.91
CA GLN A 101 5.57 12.27 14.36
C GLN A 101 6.97 12.39 13.74
N ALA A 102 7.73 11.29 13.72
CA ALA A 102 9.05 11.27 13.09
C ALA A 102 8.98 11.56 11.59
N THR A 103 7.97 11.02 10.88
CA THR A 103 7.78 11.26 9.45
C THR A 103 7.39 12.70 9.17
N GLN A 104 6.55 13.32 10.01
CA GLN A 104 6.20 14.73 9.92
C GLN A 104 7.42 15.64 10.11
N GLN A 105 8.26 15.36 11.13
CA GLN A 105 9.49 16.11 11.36
C GLN A 105 10.45 16.01 10.17
N LEU A 106 10.66 14.79 9.67
CA LEU A 106 11.50 14.57 8.48
C LEU A 106 10.96 15.31 7.25
N LEU A 107 9.64 15.34 7.05
CA LEU A 107 9.03 16.05 5.93
C LEU A 107 9.23 17.57 6.03
N CYS A 108 9.16 18.14 7.24
CA CYS A 108 9.39 19.57 7.46
C CYS A 108 10.84 19.99 7.13
N ASP A 109 11.81 19.13 7.44
CA ASP A 109 13.24 19.44 7.25
C ASP A 109 13.73 19.10 5.82
N GLU A 110 13.03 18.22 5.11
CA GLU A 110 13.42 17.73 3.79
C GLU A 110 13.28 18.80 2.69
N GLN A 111 14.27 18.92 1.82
CA GLN A 111 14.29 19.91 0.72
C GLN A 111 14.23 19.27 -0.66
N ALA A 112 14.57 17.99 -0.79
CA ALA A 112 14.54 17.31 -2.08
C ALA A 112 13.10 16.95 -2.47
N PRO A 113 12.57 17.42 -3.62
CA PRO A 113 11.16 17.23 -3.98
C PRO A 113 10.73 15.76 -4.04
N GLN A 114 11.59 14.89 -4.56
CA GLN A 114 11.31 13.45 -4.63
C GLN A 114 11.19 12.81 -3.24
N ARG A 115 12.01 13.25 -2.28
CA ARG A 115 12.00 12.75 -0.91
C ARG A 115 10.80 13.29 -0.13
N GLN A 116 10.44 14.55 -0.34
CA GLN A 116 9.20 15.13 0.20
C GLN A 116 7.97 14.35 -0.28
N ARG A 117 7.90 14.02 -1.58
CA ARG A 117 6.79 13.21 -2.12
C ARG A 117 6.71 11.84 -1.45
N LEU A 118 7.83 11.12 -1.35
CA LEU A 118 7.86 9.81 -0.67
C LEU A 118 7.42 9.91 0.80
N LEU A 119 7.86 10.94 1.53
CA LEU A 119 7.49 11.17 2.92
C LEU A 119 6.00 11.53 3.07
N ALA A 120 5.46 12.34 2.15
CA ALA A 120 4.05 12.67 2.12
C ALA A 120 3.18 11.43 1.81
N ASP A 121 3.58 10.63 0.82
CA ASP A 121 2.91 9.38 0.46
C ASP A 121 2.95 8.38 1.63
N LEU A 122 4.08 8.28 2.33
CA LEU A 122 4.21 7.48 3.56
C LEU A 122 3.28 8.00 4.66
N LEU A 123 3.28 9.31 4.92
CA LEU A 123 2.45 9.93 5.95
C LEU A 123 0.96 9.70 5.69
N HIS A 124 0.54 9.81 4.42
CA HIS A 124 -0.82 9.47 3.99
C HIS A 124 -1.17 8.03 4.34
N ASN A 125 -0.26 7.07 4.08
CA ASN A 125 -0.49 5.65 4.33
C ASN A 125 -0.52 5.27 5.82
N VAL A 126 0.21 5.98 6.69
CA VAL A 126 0.22 5.69 8.14
C VAL A 126 -0.85 6.45 8.92
N SER A 127 -1.30 7.60 8.42
CA SER A 127 -2.29 8.44 9.08
C SER A 127 -3.71 7.96 8.75
N GLN A 128 -4.02 6.73 9.18
CA GLN A 128 -5.26 6.03 8.86
C GLN A 128 -6.04 5.69 10.13
N ASN A 129 -7.36 5.77 10.05
CA ASN A 129 -8.28 5.36 11.12
C ASN A 129 -9.38 4.44 10.55
N ILE A 130 -8.97 3.32 9.97
CA ILE A 130 -9.87 2.37 9.30
C ILE A 130 -10.91 1.83 10.28
N ALA A 131 -10.51 1.52 11.52
CA ALA A 131 -11.39 0.88 12.50
C ALA A 131 -12.60 1.76 12.91
N ALA A 132 -12.43 3.09 12.94
CA ALA A 132 -13.53 4.00 13.22
C ALA A 132 -14.61 3.93 12.12
N GLU A 133 -15.88 3.92 12.54
CA GLU A 133 -17.03 3.82 11.65
C GLU A 133 -17.93 5.06 11.74
N THR A 134 -18.03 5.69 12.91
CA THR A 134 -18.96 6.80 13.12
C THR A 134 -18.29 8.17 13.01
N ARG A 135 -19.11 9.19 12.76
CA ARG A 135 -18.66 10.59 12.72
C ARG A 135 -18.10 11.08 14.04
N ALA A 136 -18.55 10.51 15.16
CA ALA A 136 -18.03 10.84 16.48
C ALA A 136 -16.62 10.25 16.71
N GLU A 137 -16.36 9.05 16.17
CA GLU A 137 -15.07 8.35 16.29
C GLU A 137 -13.98 8.92 15.37
N ASP A 138 -14.35 9.43 14.19
CA ASP A 138 -13.41 9.98 13.22
C ASP A 138 -13.98 11.22 12.49
N PRO A 139 -14.15 12.36 13.19
CA PRO A 139 -14.68 13.59 12.58
C PRO A 139 -13.91 14.07 11.33
N PRO A 140 -12.56 14.03 11.28
CA PRO A 140 -11.79 14.46 10.10
C PRO A 140 -12.19 13.72 8.82
N TRP A 141 -12.51 12.43 8.92
CA TRP A 141 -12.99 11.68 7.76
C TRP A 141 -14.26 12.27 7.16
N PHE A 142 -15.17 12.87 7.96
CA PHE A 142 -16.46 13.41 7.49
C PHE A 142 -16.42 14.88 7.05
N GLU A 143 -15.24 15.52 7.06
CA GLU A 143 -15.11 16.90 6.61
C GLU A 143 -15.58 17.07 5.15
N GLY A 144 -16.38 18.10 4.91
CA GLY A 144 -17.00 18.38 3.61
C GLY A 144 -18.28 17.59 3.31
N LEU A 145 -18.71 16.67 4.20
CA LEU A 145 -19.98 15.95 4.04
C LEU A 145 -21.13 16.60 4.80
N GLU A 146 -22.33 16.49 4.22
CA GLU A 146 -23.59 16.88 4.87
C GLU A 146 -23.74 16.25 6.26
N SER A 147 -24.43 16.95 7.16
CA SER A 147 -24.66 16.52 8.55
C SER A 147 -25.46 15.21 8.67
N ARG A 148 -26.23 14.83 7.64
CA ARG A 148 -26.99 13.57 7.61
C ARG A 148 -26.11 12.32 7.63
N PHE A 149 -24.85 12.42 7.19
CA PHE A 149 -23.94 11.27 7.17
C PHE A 149 -23.30 11.09 8.54
N GLN A 150 -23.68 10.01 9.23
CA GLN A 150 -23.23 9.67 10.59
C GLN A 150 -22.29 8.46 10.64
N SER A 151 -22.21 7.69 9.56
CA SER A 151 -21.30 6.55 9.44
C SER A 151 -20.60 6.50 8.08
N LYS A 152 -19.40 5.95 8.05
CA LYS A 152 -18.57 5.83 6.85
C LYS A 152 -19.27 4.93 5.82
N SER A 153 -19.80 3.79 6.28
CA SER A 153 -20.55 2.85 5.46
C SER A 153 -21.84 3.47 4.93
N GLY A 154 -22.52 4.30 5.73
CA GLY A 154 -23.71 5.02 5.28
C GLY A 154 -23.43 5.96 4.11
N TYR A 155 -22.33 6.73 4.19
CA TYR A 155 -21.90 7.59 3.08
C TYR A 155 -21.46 6.78 1.85
N LEU A 156 -20.66 5.73 2.03
CA LEU A 156 -20.17 4.94 0.90
C LEU A 156 -21.28 4.18 0.19
N ARG A 157 -22.28 3.68 0.94
CA ARG A 157 -23.52 3.14 0.38
C ARG A 157 -24.24 4.17 -0.47
N TYR A 158 -24.48 5.37 0.08
CA TYR A 158 -25.09 6.47 -0.67
C TYR A 158 -24.30 6.85 -1.93
N SER A 159 -22.96 6.85 -1.85
CA SER A 159 -22.07 7.14 -2.99
C SER A 159 -22.24 6.10 -4.10
N CYS A 160 -22.28 4.81 -3.75
CA CYS A 160 -22.56 3.73 -4.70
C CYS A 160 -23.93 3.88 -5.36
N GLU A 161 -24.98 4.06 -4.56
CA GLU A 161 -26.34 4.25 -5.06
C GLU A 161 -26.43 5.44 -6.01
N SER A 162 -25.71 6.53 -5.71
CA SER A 162 -25.69 7.74 -6.54
C SER A 162 -25.07 7.50 -7.91
N ARG A 163 -24.02 6.66 -8.00
CA ARG A 163 -23.42 6.24 -9.27
C ARG A 163 -24.40 5.42 -10.10
N ILE A 164 -25.03 4.42 -9.50
CA ILE A 164 -26.00 3.56 -10.20
C ILE A 164 -27.24 4.34 -10.65
N ARG A 165 -27.70 5.32 -9.84
CA ARG A 165 -28.75 6.27 -10.26
C ARG A 165 -28.29 7.17 -11.41
N SER A 166 -27.00 7.46 -11.56
CA SER A 166 -26.48 8.20 -12.73
C SER A 166 -26.65 7.38 -14.00
N TYR A 167 -26.20 6.11 -13.99
CA TYR A 167 -26.35 5.22 -15.14
C TYR A 167 -27.83 5.06 -15.55
N LEU A 168 -28.73 4.93 -14.58
CA LEU A 168 -30.16 4.87 -14.87
C LEU A 168 -30.70 6.18 -15.48
N ARG A 169 -30.22 7.34 -15.02
CA ARG A 169 -30.58 8.65 -15.60
C ARG A 169 -30.07 8.81 -17.02
N GLU A 170 -28.86 8.31 -17.31
CA GLU A 170 -28.30 8.28 -18.66
C GLU A 170 -29.21 7.45 -19.57
N VAL A 171 -29.56 6.21 -19.20
CA VAL A 171 -30.50 5.37 -19.98
C VAL A 171 -31.87 6.06 -20.15
N SER A 172 -32.35 6.74 -19.11
CA SER A 172 -33.62 7.48 -19.14
C SER A 172 -33.61 8.69 -20.08
N SER A 173 -32.45 9.15 -20.54
CA SER A 173 -32.31 10.26 -21.48
C SER A 173 -32.42 9.85 -22.96
N TYR A 174 -32.34 8.54 -23.26
CA TYR A 174 -32.42 7.99 -24.62
C TYR A 174 -33.83 7.83 -25.25
N PRO A 175 -34.99 7.98 -24.58
CA PRO A 175 -36.29 7.80 -25.23
C PRO A 175 -36.50 8.62 -26.51
N SER A 176 -35.90 9.81 -26.60
CA SER A 176 -35.97 10.68 -27.78
C SER A 176 -35.20 10.17 -29.00
N THR A 177 -34.30 9.20 -28.80
CA THR A 177 -33.50 8.56 -29.87
C THR A 177 -34.11 7.23 -30.33
N VAL A 178 -35.14 6.74 -29.64
CA VAL A 178 -35.86 5.51 -29.98
C VAL A 178 -36.95 5.84 -30.99
N GLY A 179 -37.12 5.00 -32.02
CA GLY A 179 -38.20 5.15 -32.99
C GLY A 179 -39.57 5.15 -32.31
N ALA A 180 -40.52 5.94 -32.83
CA ALA A 180 -41.83 6.14 -32.22
C ALA A 180 -42.59 4.83 -31.94
N GLU A 181 -42.43 3.83 -32.81
CA GLU A 181 -43.06 2.51 -32.69
C GLU A 181 -42.53 1.68 -31.49
N ALA A 182 -41.29 1.94 -31.04
CA ALA A 182 -40.65 1.23 -29.94
C ALA A 182 -40.62 2.03 -28.63
N GLN A 183 -41.10 3.27 -28.62
CA GLN A 183 -40.96 4.19 -27.51
C GLN A 183 -41.78 3.77 -26.27
N GLU A 184 -43.03 3.33 -26.48
CA GLU A 184 -43.88 2.81 -25.39
C GLU A 184 -43.19 1.62 -24.71
N GLU A 185 -42.62 0.73 -25.52
CA GLU A 185 -42.05 -0.51 -25.02
C GLU A 185 -40.70 -0.32 -24.35
N PHE A 186 -39.91 0.64 -24.84
CA PHE A 186 -38.72 1.13 -24.14
C PHE A 186 -39.06 1.65 -22.74
N LEU A 187 -40.11 2.48 -22.60
CA LEU A 187 -40.51 3.03 -21.30
C LEU A 187 -41.03 1.93 -20.35
N ARG A 188 -41.73 0.91 -20.87
CA ARG A 188 -42.16 -0.25 -20.07
C ARG A 188 -40.96 -1.02 -19.50
N VAL A 189 -39.95 -1.29 -20.34
CA VAL A 189 -38.71 -1.97 -19.91
C VAL A 189 -37.93 -1.12 -18.91
N LEU A 190 -37.76 0.18 -19.20
CA LEU A 190 -37.09 1.12 -18.29
C LEU A 190 -37.78 1.19 -16.92
N GLY A 191 -39.12 1.20 -16.90
CA GLY A 191 -39.91 1.14 -15.67
C GLY A 191 -39.63 -0.12 -14.86
N SER A 192 -39.51 -1.27 -15.52
CA SER A 192 -39.17 -2.55 -14.89
C SER A 192 -37.75 -2.54 -14.31
N MET A 193 -36.78 -1.99 -15.03
CA MET A 193 -35.40 -1.79 -14.54
C MET A 193 -35.38 -0.88 -13.30
N CYS A 194 -36.13 0.23 -13.33
CA CYS A 194 -36.26 1.14 -12.19
C CYS A 194 -36.81 0.43 -10.95
N GLN A 195 -37.87 -0.35 -11.11
CA GLN A 195 -38.47 -1.11 -10.01
C GLN A 195 -37.49 -2.13 -9.44
N LYS A 196 -36.78 -2.86 -10.31
CA LYS A 196 -35.75 -3.81 -9.87
C LYS A 196 -34.64 -3.12 -9.09
N LEU A 197 -34.09 -2.03 -9.61
CA LEU A 197 -33.03 -1.27 -8.93
C LEU A 197 -33.49 -0.73 -7.57
N ARG A 198 -34.73 -0.21 -7.46
CA ARG A 198 -35.30 0.20 -6.17
C ARG A 198 -35.41 -0.97 -5.19
N SER A 199 -35.84 -2.15 -5.66
CA SER A 199 -35.98 -3.34 -4.81
C SER A 199 -34.65 -3.81 -4.20
N VAL A 200 -33.53 -3.56 -4.88
CA VAL A 200 -32.18 -3.89 -4.42
C VAL A 200 -31.41 -2.66 -3.90
N GLN A 201 -32.10 -1.56 -3.60
CA GLN A 201 -31.51 -0.33 -3.07
C GLN A 201 -30.35 0.19 -3.93
N TYR A 202 -30.51 0.16 -5.25
CA TYR A 202 -29.51 0.59 -6.23
C TYR A 202 -28.12 -0.01 -5.98
N ASN A 203 -28.06 -1.26 -5.51
CA ASN A 203 -26.86 -2.01 -5.14
C ASN A 203 -25.87 -1.23 -4.25
N GLY A 204 -26.37 -0.34 -3.38
CA GLY A 204 -25.52 0.43 -2.46
C GLY A 204 -24.59 -0.42 -1.61
N SER A 205 -24.96 -1.69 -1.39
CA SER A 205 -24.16 -2.68 -0.64
C SER A 205 -22.75 -2.89 -1.21
N TYR A 206 -22.53 -2.64 -2.51
CA TYR A 206 -21.23 -2.86 -3.14
C TYR A 206 -20.10 -2.10 -2.45
N PHE A 207 -20.37 -0.90 -1.93
CA PHE A 207 -19.36 -0.09 -1.25
C PHE A 207 -19.44 -0.17 0.28
N ASP A 208 -20.36 -0.95 0.83
CA ASP A 208 -20.60 -1.07 2.26
C ASP A 208 -19.83 -2.28 2.84
N ARG A 209 -18.73 -2.01 3.55
CA ARG A 209 -17.94 -3.05 4.24
C ARG A 209 -18.74 -3.84 5.27
N GLY A 210 -19.86 -3.32 5.79
CA GLY A 210 -20.75 -4.02 6.72
C GLY A 210 -21.82 -4.88 6.05
N ALA A 211 -21.93 -4.85 4.70
CA ALA A 211 -22.96 -5.60 3.99
C ALA A 211 -22.76 -7.13 4.12
N LYS A 212 -23.87 -7.84 4.36
CA LYS A 212 -23.91 -9.30 4.51
C LYS A 212 -24.20 -9.97 3.16
N GLY A 213 -23.87 -11.26 3.04
CA GLY A 213 -24.32 -12.11 1.92
C GLY A 213 -23.60 -11.89 0.59
N GLY A 214 -22.34 -11.42 0.60
CA GLY A 214 -21.53 -11.31 -0.62
C GLY A 214 -21.85 -10.09 -1.50
N GLY A 215 -22.75 -9.20 -1.06
CA GLY A 215 -23.12 -7.99 -1.80
C GLY A 215 -22.12 -6.83 -1.71
N ARG A 216 -20.89 -7.03 -1.19
CA ARG A 216 -19.83 -6.02 -1.08
C ARG A 216 -18.68 -6.35 -2.03
N LEU A 217 -18.05 -5.32 -2.59
CA LEU A 217 -16.87 -5.43 -3.45
C LEU A 217 -15.55 -5.27 -2.68
N CYS A 218 -15.62 -4.96 -1.39
CA CYS A 218 -14.47 -4.81 -0.51
C CYS A 218 -14.39 -5.93 0.53
N THR A 219 -13.22 -6.04 1.15
CA THR A 219 -13.03 -6.87 2.36
C THR A 219 -13.87 -6.32 3.54
N PRO A 220 -14.05 -7.08 4.64
CA PRO A 220 -14.74 -6.58 5.84
C PRO A 220 -14.13 -5.31 6.44
N GLU A 221 -12.85 -5.06 6.20
CA GLU A 221 -12.12 -3.87 6.67
C GLU A 221 -12.31 -2.67 5.71
N GLY A 222 -12.85 -2.91 4.51
CA GLY A 222 -13.13 -1.89 3.51
C GLY A 222 -12.07 -1.75 2.41
N TRP A 223 -11.20 -2.74 2.22
CA TRP A 223 -10.22 -2.73 1.13
C TRP A 223 -10.87 -3.12 -0.20
N PHE A 224 -10.77 -2.24 -1.19
CA PHE A 224 -11.15 -2.50 -2.57
C PHE A 224 -9.89 -2.81 -3.39
N SER A 225 -10.02 -3.76 -4.31
CA SER A 225 -8.96 -4.12 -5.26
C SER A 225 -9.44 -3.80 -6.67
N CYS A 226 -8.57 -3.18 -7.47
CA CYS A 226 -8.84 -2.98 -8.89
C CYS A 226 -8.89 -4.33 -9.59
N GLN A 227 -9.93 -4.55 -10.39
CA GLN A 227 -10.10 -5.82 -11.12
C GLN A 227 -9.36 -5.82 -12.46
N GLY A 228 -8.62 -4.75 -12.79
CA GLY A 228 -7.88 -4.63 -14.04
C GLY A 228 -8.75 -4.07 -15.16
N PRO A 229 -8.14 -3.61 -16.27
CA PRO A 229 -8.91 -3.11 -17.41
C PRO A 229 -9.86 -4.18 -17.95
N PHE A 230 -10.90 -3.76 -18.69
CA PHE A 230 -11.97 -4.64 -19.17
C PHE A 230 -11.49 -5.84 -20.01
N ASP A 231 -10.30 -5.76 -20.59
CA ASP A 231 -9.69 -6.76 -21.45
C ASP A 231 -8.65 -7.65 -20.74
N MET A 232 -8.54 -7.56 -19.41
CA MET A 232 -7.58 -8.33 -18.60
C MET A 232 -8.27 -8.97 -17.40
N ASP A 233 -7.80 -10.14 -16.99
CA ASP A 233 -8.35 -10.87 -15.83
C ASP A 233 -8.00 -10.25 -14.46
N SER A 234 -7.01 -9.35 -14.42
CA SER A 234 -6.56 -8.73 -13.17
C SER A 234 -5.77 -7.44 -13.38
N CYS A 235 -5.70 -6.61 -12.34
CA CYS A 235 -4.85 -5.43 -12.32
C CYS A 235 -3.38 -5.79 -12.12
N LEU A 236 -2.55 -5.63 -13.16
CA LEU A 236 -1.10 -5.87 -13.10
C LEU A 236 -0.40 -4.99 -12.05
N SER A 237 -0.86 -3.75 -11.89
CA SER A 237 -0.33 -2.80 -10.89
C SER A 237 -0.84 -3.07 -9.47
N ARG A 238 -1.75 -4.03 -9.27
CA ARG A 238 -2.35 -4.40 -7.99
C ARG A 238 -2.89 -3.21 -7.21
N HIS A 239 -3.55 -2.27 -7.91
CA HIS A 239 -4.12 -1.10 -7.27
C HIS A 239 -5.13 -1.51 -6.21
N SER A 240 -5.04 -0.89 -5.04
CA SER A 240 -5.96 -1.06 -3.94
C SER A 240 -6.21 0.27 -3.24
N ILE A 241 -7.37 0.38 -2.60
CA ILE A 241 -7.75 1.57 -1.85
C ILE A 241 -8.67 1.18 -0.70
N ASN A 242 -8.57 1.87 0.42
CA ASN A 242 -9.53 1.76 1.49
C ASN A 242 -10.18 3.14 1.73
N PRO A 243 -11.36 3.44 1.16
CA PRO A 243 -12.01 4.73 1.35
C PRO A 243 -12.47 4.97 2.79
N TYR A 244 -12.45 3.96 3.66
CA TYR A 244 -12.75 4.10 5.08
C TYR A 244 -11.57 4.65 5.89
N SER A 245 -10.38 4.71 5.29
CA SER A 245 -9.14 4.89 6.03
C SER A 245 -8.90 6.35 6.45
N ASN A 246 -9.03 7.30 5.51
CA ASN A 246 -8.93 8.74 5.78
C ASN A 246 -9.75 9.55 4.75
N ARG A 247 -9.83 10.88 4.97
CA ARG A 247 -10.56 11.83 4.13
C ARG A 247 -10.08 11.83 2.67
N GLU A 248 -8.77 11.80 2.46
CA GLU A 248 -8.16 11.85 1.12
C GLU A 248 -8.43 10.56 0.35
N SER A 249 -8.30 9.39 0.97
CA SER A 249 -8.64 8.09 0.37
C SER A 249 -10.12 8.02 -0.01
N ARG A 250 -11.02 8.58 0.82
CA ARG A 250 -12.44 8.73 0.46
C ARG A 250 -12.64 9.61 -0.78
N ILE A 251 -11.91 10.72 -0.90
CA ILE A 251 -11.99 11.62 -2.06
C ILE A 251 -11.41 10.94 -3.29
N LEU A 252 -10.23 10.30 -3.19
CA LEU A 252 -9.61 9.56 -4.28
C LEU A 252 -10.50 8.43 -4.79
N PHE A 253 -11.29 7.80 -3.93
CA PHE A 253 -12.24 6.78 -4.36
C PHE A 253 -13.33 7.31 -5.31
N SER A 254 -13.54 8.62 -5.41
CA SER A 254 -14.39 9.23 -6.44
C SER A 254 -13.84 9.08 -7.86
N THR A 255 -12.53 8.88 -8.02
CA THR A 255 -11.89 8.62 -9.33
C THR A 255 -11.91 7.14 -9.71
N TRP A 256 -12.26 6.25 -8.79
CA TRP A 256 -12.46 4.84 -9.07
C TRP A 256 -13.82 4.64 -9.74
N ASN A 257 -13.87 3.90 -10.83
CA ASN A 257 -15.06 3.70 -11.65
C ASN A 257 -15.67 2.31 -11.42
N LEU A 258 -16.99 2.22 -11.55
CA LEU A 258 -17.68 0.96 -11.80
C LEU A 258 -17.86 0.88 -13.31
N ASP A 259 -16.94 0.19 -13.99
CA ASP A 259 -17.01 0.05 -15.43
C ASP A 259 -18.12 -0.92 -15.84
N HIS A 260 -18.66 -0.70 -17.03
CA HIS A 260 -19.92 -1.23 -17.50
C HIS A 260 -19.82 -2.66 -18.04
N ILE A 261 -18.60 -3.14 -18.27
CA ILE A 261 -18.34 -4.55 -18.57
C ILE A 261 -18.22 -5.28 -17.23
N ASP A 262 -19.25 -6.04 -16.89
CA ASP A 262 -19.35 -6.95 -15.73
C ASP A 262 -19.30 -6.34 -14.31
N GLY A 263 -19.54 -5.03 -14.16
CA GLY A 263 -19.59 -4.38 -12.83
C GLY A 263 -18.21 -4.26 -12.19
N VAL A 264 -17.19 -4.13 -13.04
CA VAL A 264 -15.78 -4.14 -12.67
C VAL A 264 -15.37 -2.82 -12.00
N LEU A 265 -14.76 -2.91 -10.83
CA LEU A 265 -14.16 -1.76 -10.16
C LEU A 265 -12.78 -1.46 -10.78
N LEU A 266 -12.71 -0.35 -11.51
CA LEU A 266 -11.49 0.18 -12.10
C LEU A 266 -10.93 1.33 -11.27
N CYS A 267 -9.61 1.39 -11.10
CA CYS A 267 -8.96 2.64 -10.75
C CYS A 267 -9.03 3.60 -11.95
N GLY A 268 -9.30 4.89 -11.72
CA GLY A 268 -9.17 5.90 -12.76
C GLY A 268 -7.73 6.03 -13.27
N PRO A 269 -7.50 6.67 -14.43
CA PRO A 269 -6.16 7.02 -14.87
C PRO A 269 -5.53 7.95 -13.82
N GLY A 270 -4.43 7.50 -13.23
CA GLY A 270 -3.54 8.31 -12.38
C GLY A 270 -2.51 9.06 -13.21
#